data_AF-A0A8T5UD41-F1
#
_entry.id   AF-A0A8T5UD41-F1
#
_cell.length_a   1.000
_cell.length_b   1.000
_cell.length_c   1.000
_cell.angle_alpha   90.00
_cell.angle_beta   90.00
_cell.angle_gamma   90.00
#
_symmetry.space_group_name_H-M   'P 1'
#
loop_
_entity.id
_entity.type
_entity.pdbx_description
1 polymer ?
#
loop_
_entity_poly.entity_id
_entity_poly.type
_entity_poly.pdbx_seq_one_letter_code
_entity_poly.pdbx_strand_id
1 'polypeptide(L)'
;MSIKQLRDFAGKNNVKIPTKSKKSDIIKLLEEISSHPEFIDRTQEDEDVEEELIAGVEEDPALLHKEKMELKFWQKPPYSSLLDPEIAKESNVAFYDLSSLVDKFFNNMLHEDLINYKIAGIALKTSAVLHHYKISSIIREEEQIQKKEELAQFREKHGRSIPKTLPQPIQPKMLISTKEELFDAMRSAIIETMQNKEKLKRRRMRREELKDQKIQMKSKAQLPKELLKHISGKEQTVEELHESWFNRIKTKIQLDGKETTFFEMAEIINSKEDSEIGKKFAFVRMFLALMFLSTGNKLELYQDEDFKNFSINLKK
;
A
#
# COMPACT_ATOMS: atom_id res chain seq x y z
N MET A 1 17.52 -46.85 -26.06
CA MET A 1 17.75 -45.72 -25.13
C MET A 1 19.15 -45.16 -25.26
N SER A 2 19.28 -43.83 -25.28
CA SER A 2 20.55 -43.11 -25.20
C SER A 2 21.02 -42.99 -23.73
N ILE A 3 22.31 -42.74 -23.50
CA ILE A 3 22.85 -42.55 -22.12
C ILE A 3 22.18 -41.37 -21.42
N LYS A 4 21.75 -40.35 -22.16
CA LYS A 4 21.01 -39.19 -21.64
C LYS A 4 19.66 -39.61 -21.07
N GLN A 5 18.87 -40.36 -21.84
CA GLN A 5 17.56 -40.86 -21.39
C GLN A 5 17.64 -41.71 -20.12
N LEU A 6 18.66 -42.57 -20.00
CA LEU A 6 18.87 -43.39 -18.80
C LEU A 6 19.26 -42.56 -17.57
N ARG A 7 20.01 -41.46 -17.77
CA ARG A 7 20.36 -40.52 -16.70
C ARG A 7 19.18 -39.64 -16.30
N ASP A 8 18.33 -39.26 -17.25
CA ASP A 8 17.12 -38.47 -16.98
C ASP A 8 16.10 -39.32 -16.20
N PHE A 9 15.92 -40.59 -16.57
CA PHE A 9 15.11 -41.56 -15.81
C PHE A 9 15.64 -41.76 -14.38
N ALA A 10 16.96 -41.96 -14.22
CA ALA A 10 17.59 -42.07 -12.91
C ALA A 10 17.47 -40.79 -12.08
N GLY A 11 17.54 -39.62 -12.73
CA GLY A 11 17.34 -38.32 -12.09
C GLY A 11 15.93 -38.17 -11.52
N LYS A 12 14.89 -38.50 -12.31
CA LYS A 12 13.49 -38.47 -11.86
C LYS A 12 13.23 -39.43 -10.70
N ASN A 13 13.85 -40.61 -10.73
CA ASN A 13 13.72 -41.63 -9.68
C ASN A 13 14.76 -41.50 -8.55
N ASN A 14 15.46 -40.36 -8.42
CA ASN A 14 16.46 -40.07 -7.38
C ASN A 14 17.61 -41.10 -7.27
N VAL A 15 17.93 -41.81 -8.35
CA VAL A 15 19.03 -42.78 -8.42
C VAL A 15 20.33 -42.08 -8.83
N LYS A 16 21.34 -42.12 -7.94
CA LYS A 16 22.66 -41.51 -8.22
C LYS A 16 23.52 -42.43 -9.10
N ILE A 17 23.72 -42.04 -10.36
CA ILE A 17 24.64 -42.73 -11.29
C ILE A 17 26.02 -42.06 -11.29
N PRO A 18 27.14 -42.82 -11.17
CA PRO A 18 28.49 -42.29 -11.31
C PRO A 18 28.77 -41.71 -12.72
N THR A 19 29.45 -40.57 -12.79
CA THR A 19 29.61 -39.76 -14.02
C THR A 19 30.39 -40.44 -15.16
N LYS A 20 31.21 -41.47 -14.86
CA LYS A 20 32.05 -42.22 -15.81
C LYS A 20 31.59 -43.66 -16.11
N SER A 21 30.38 -44.03 -15.71
CA SER A 21 29.83 -45.38 -15.93
C SER A 21 29.56 -45.67 -17.42
N LYS A 22 29.86 -46.90 -17.86
CA LYS A 22 29.52 -47.37 -19.22
C LYS A 22 28.01 -47.66 -19.30
N LYS A 23 27.45 -47.56 -20.51
CA LYS A 23 26.01 -47.80 -20.75
C LYS A 23 25.53 -49.16 -20.24
N SER A 24 26.35 -50.21 -20.37
CA SER A 24 26.04 -51.56 -19.86
C SER A 24 25.84 -51.60 -18.35
N ASP A 25 26.63 -50.82 -17.62
CA ASP A 25 26.66 -50.86 -16.15
C ASP A 25 25.48 -50.06 -15.59
N ILE A 26 25.10 -48.97 -16.27
CA ILE A 26 23.90 -48.20 -15.96
C ILE A 26 22.63 -49.04 -16.14
N ILE A 27 22.56 -49.83 -17.21
CA ILE A 27 21.40 -50.69 -17.49
C ILE A 27 21.26 -51.77 -16.41
N LYS A 28 22.34 -52.46 -16.05
CA LYS A 28 22.31 -53.47 -14.99
C LYS A 28 21.88 -52.90 -13.64
N LEU A 29 22.35 -51.71 -13.31
CA LEU A 29 22.02 -51.03 -12.06
C LEU A 29 20.54 -50.59 -12.03
N LEU A 30 20.00 -50.12 -13.16
CA LEU A 30 18.58 -49.78 -13.27
C LEU A 30 17.68 -51.02 -13.28
N GLU A 31 18.09 -52.12 -13.91
CA GLU A 31 17.38 -53.40 -13.86
C GLU A 31 17.31 -53.94 -12.42
N GLU A 32 18.42 -53.91 -11.69
CA GLU A 32 18.47 -54.32 -10.28
C GLU A 32 17.54 -53.46 -9.41
N ILE A 33 17.57 -52.13 -9.57
CA ILE A 33 16.70 -51.21 -8.82
C ILE A 33 15.22 -51.39 -9.19
N SER A 34 14.90 -51.54 -10.48
CA SER A 34 13.52 -51.76 -10.94
C SER A 34 12.95 -53.11 -10.50
N SER A 35 13.80 -54.08 -10.17
CA SER A 35 13.39 -55.41 -9.70
C SER A 35 13.05 -55.47 -8.20
N HIS A 36 13.30 -54.39 -7.44
CA HIS A 36 12.97 -54.35 -6.02
C HIS A 36 11.47 -54.07 -5.80
N PRO A 37 10.80 -54.82 -4.89
CA PRO A 37 9.35 -54.71 -4.66
C PRO A 37 8.91 -53.38 -4.01
N GLU A 38 9.85 -52.59 -3.47
CA GLU A 38 9.59 -51.26 -2.90
C GLU A 38 9.85 -50.10 -3.89
N PHE A 39 10.24 -50.40 -5.12
CA PHE A 39 10.51 -49.36 -6.12
C PHE A 39 9.20 -48.78 -6.67
N ILE A 40 8.96 -47.50 -6.40
CA ILE A 40 7.87 -46.71 -6.98
C ILE A 40 8.44 -45.92 -8.15
N ASP A 41 7.95 -46.19 -9.36
CA ASP A 41 8.37 -45.47 -10.57
C ASP A 41 7.68 -44.10 -10.64
N ARG A 42 8.40 -43.05 -10.24
CA ARG A 42 7.91 -41.67 -10.21
C ARG A 42 7.78 -41.04 -11.61
N THR A 43 8.14 -41.76 -12.66
CA THR A 43 7.94 -41.27 -14.03
C THR A 43 6.50 -41.40 -14.53
N GLN A 44 5.66 -42.18 -13.84
CA GLN A 44 4.22 -42.28 -14.11
C GLN A 44 3.39 -41.22 -13.35
N GLU A 45 3.92 -40.65 -12.26
CA GLU A 45 3.22 -39.66 -11.43
C GLU A 45 3.05 -38.27 -12.09
N ASP A 46 3.78 -37.97 -13.18
CA ASP A 46 3.69 -36.65 -13.85
C ASP A 46 2.41 -36.50 -14.72
N GLU A 47 1.67 -37.57 -15.04
CA GLU A 47 0.45 -37.51 -15.87
C GLU A 47 -0.86 -37.46 -15.06
N ASP A 48 -0.86 -37.86 -13.79
CA ASP A 48 -2.08 -37.98 -12.97
C ASP A 48 -2.23 -36.89 -11.87
N VAL A 49 -1.30 -35.93 -11.76
CA VAL A 49 -1.27 -34.93 -10.65
C VAL A 49 -2.04 -33.62 -10.94
N GLU A 50 -2.69 -33.49 -12.11
CA GLU A 50 -3.59 -32.34 -12.37
C GLU A 50 -5.01 -32.53 -11.81
N GLU A 51 -5.37 -33.73 -11.34
CA GLU A 51 -6.64 -34.03 -10.70
C GLU A 51 -6.41 -34.64 -9.30
N GLU A 52 -6.93 -34.00 -8.24
CA GLU A 52 -6.99 -34.48 -6.84
C GLU A 52 -5.78 -34.27 -5.90
N LEU A 53 -5.64 -33.05 -5.36
CA LEU A 53 -5.14 -32.83 -3.98
C LEU A 53 -5.86 -31.64 -3.31
N ILE A 54 -7.11 -31.82 -2.89
CA ILE A 54 -7.66 -31.09 -1.73
C ILE A 54 -7.49 -32.01 -0.52
N ALA A 55 -6.35 -31.85 0.16
CA ALA A 55 -6.04 -32.61 1.36
C ALA A 55 -6.80 -32.04 2.58
N GLY A 56 -7.73 -32.83 3.10
CA GLY A 56 -8.19 -32.89 4.50
C GLY A 56 -8.15 -31.61 5.33
N VAL A 57 -9.24 -30.84 5.29
CA VAL A 57 -9.71 -30.04 6.44
C VAL A 57 -11.16 -30.45 6.65
N GLU A 58 -11.46 -30.91 7.86
CA GLU A 58 -12.78 -31.39 8.29
C GLU A 58 -13.90 -30.42 7.85
N GLU A 59 -14.77 -30.89 6.96
CA GLU A 59 -15.95 -30.14 6.52
C GLU A 59 -16.98 -30.15 7.65
N ASP A 60 -17.13 -29.00 8.32
CA ASP A 60 -18.28 -28.74 9.20
C ASP A 60 -19.59 -28.92 8.40
N PRO A 61 -20.48 -29.85 8.77
CA PRO A 61 -21.76 -30.06 8.07
C PRO A 61 -22.73 -28.87 8.16
N ALA A 62 -22.39 -27.82 8.92
CA ALA A 62 -23.12 -26.56 9.00
C ALA A 62 -22.90 -25.63 7.79
N LEU A 63 -21.87 -25.85 6.96
CA LEU A 63 -21.61 -25.03 5.76
C LEU A 63 -22.42 -25.47 4.54
N LEU A 64 -22.94 -26.70 4.51
CA LEU A 64 -23.75 -27.22 3.40
C LEU A 64 -25.19 -26.67 3.39
N HIS A 65 -25.65 -26.07 4.48
CA HIS A 65 -27.00 -25.47 4.60
C HIS A 65 -27.03 -23.95 4.44
N LYS A 66 -25.94 -23.31 4.00
CA LYS A 66 -26.10 -22.02 3.32
C LYS A 66 -26.69 -22.31 1.95
N GLU A 67 -28.01 -22.17 1.87
CA GLU A 67 -28.76 -22.03 0.63
C GLU A 67 -27.91 -21.34 -0.42
N LYS A 68 -27.98 -21.82 -1.67
CA LYS A 68 -27.44 -21.15 -2.86
C LYS A 68 -28.14 -19.81 -3.04
N MET A 69 -27.97 -18.86 -2.12
CA MET A 69 -28.24 -17.46 -2.35
C MET A 69 -27.33 -17.09 -3.50
N GLU A 70 -27.93 -16.84 -4.66
CA GLU A 70 -27.20 -16.39 -5.83
C GLU A 70 -26.32 -15.20 -5.40
N LEU A 71 -25.00 -15.38 -5.50
CA LEU A 71 -24.08 -14.29 -5.15
C LEU A 71 -24.45 -13.09 -6.01
N LYS A 72 -24.70 -11.96 -5.35
CA LYS A 72 -24.99 -10.69 -6.01
C LYS A 72 -23.84 -10.29 -6.92
N PHE A 73 -24.09 -9.53 -7.98
CA PHE A 73 -23.07 -9.25 -9.00
C PHE A 73 -21.81 -8.60 -8.40
N TRP A 74 -21.94 -7.77 -7.36
CA TRP A 74 -20.82 -7.10 -6.69
C TRP A 74 -19.95 -8.04 -5.86
N GLN A 75 -20.43 -9.23 -5.48
CA GLN A 75 -19.63 -10.23 -4.78
C GLN A 75 -18.84 -11.13 -5.74
N LYS A 76 -19.19 -11.11 -7.03
CA LYS A 76 -18.49 -11.88 -8.06
C LYS A 76 -17.23 -11.12 -8.50
N PRO A 77 -16.09 -11.80 -8.72
CA PRO A 77 -14.95 -11.19 -9.41
C PRO A 77 -15.38 -10.81 -10.84
N PRO A 78 -14.97 -9.65 -11.39
CA PRO A 78 -13.94 -8.72 -10.93
C PRO A 78 -14.40 -7.60 -9.96
N TYR A 79 -15.70 -7.50 -9.68
CA TYR A 79 -16.27 -6.37 -8.93
C TYR A 79 -16.01 -6.44 -7.42
N SER A 80 -15.76 -7.65 -6.88
CA SER A 80 -15.40 -7.83 -5.47
C SER A 80 -14.12 -7.07 -5.10
N SER A 81 -13.19 -6.89 -6.05
CA SER A 81 -11.98 -6.09 -5.85
C SER A 81 -12.30 -4.62 -5.56
N LEU A 82 -13.43 -4.08 -6.03
CA LEU A 82 -13.84 -2.71 -5.69
C LEU A 82 -14.37 -2.61 -4.26
N LEU A 83 -14.65 -3.71 -3.56
CA LEU A 83 -15.16 -3.63 -2.20
C LEU A 83 -14.04 -3.47 -1.18
N ASP A 84 -12.85 -4.00 -1.47
CA ASP A 84 -11.70 -3.94 -0.56
C ASP A 84 -10.47 -3.26 -1.21
N PRO A 85 -10.01 -2.13 -0.64
CA PRO A 85 -8.93 -1.35 -1.23
C PRO A 85 -7.57 -2.07 -1.17
N GLU A 86 -7.35 -2.96 -0.20
CA GLU A 86 -6.09 -3.71 -0.08
C GLU A 86 -6.02 -4.84 -1.12
N ILE A 87 -7.11 -5.61 -1.30
CA ILE A 87 -7.20 -6.64 -2.34
C ILE A 87 -7.03 -6.02 -3.73
N ALA A 88 -7.60 -4.83 -3.94
CA ALA A 88 -7.44 -4.11 -5.19
C ALA A 88 -5.97 -3.73 -5.48
N LYS A 89 -5.19 -3.27 -4.49
CA LYS A 89 -3.77 -2.92 -4.68
C LYS A 89 -2.92 -4.13 -5.08
N GLU A 90 -3.23 -5.30 -4.52
CA GLU A 90 -2.50 -6.54 -4.81
C GLU A 90 -2.91 -7.15 -6.16
N SER A 91 -4.13 -6.89 -6.60
CA SER A 91 -4.62 -7.39 -7.88
C SER A 91 -4.03 -6.60 -9.06
N ASN A 92 -3.56 -7.32 -10.08
CA ASN A 92 -3.19 -6.75 -11.39
C ASN A 92 -4.36 -5.99 -12.08
N VAL A 93 -5.60 -6.22 -11.61
CA VAL A 93 -6.83 -5.60 -12.12
C VAL A 93 -6.87 -4.09 -11.87
N ALA A 94 -6.31 -3.61 -10.74
CA ALA A 94 -6.30 -2.17 -10.43
C ALA A 94 -5.42 -1.32 -11.35
N PHE A 95 -4.42 -1.93 -12.01
CA PHE A 95 -3.45 -1.19 -12.81
C PHE A 95 -3.88 -1.00 -14.26
N TYR A 96 -4.62 -1.95 -14.85
CA TYR A 96 -4.88 -1.96 -16.29
C TYR A 96 -6.23 -1.36 -16.72
N ASP A 97 -7.31 -1.49 -15.93
CA ASP A 97 -8.63 -0.98 -16.36
C ASP A 97 -9.63 -0.65 -15.23
N LEU A 98 -9.19 0.12 -14.23
CA LEU A 98 -10.07 0.55 -13.13
C LEU A 98 -11.26 1.38 -13.62
N SER A 99 -11.06 2.25 -14.61
CA SER A 99 -12.11 3.13 -15.12
C SER A 99 -13.24 2.34 -15.80
N SER A 100 -12.94 1.40 -16.71
CA SER A 100 -14.02 0.61 -17.32
C SER A 100 -14.67 -0.34 -16.30
N LEU A 101 -13.91 -0.84 -15.32
CA LEU A 101 -14.45 -1.69 -14.25
C LEU A 101 -15.47 -0.93 -13.40
N VAL A 102 -15.15 0.32 -13.03
CA VAL A 102 -16.03 1.20 -12.26
C VAL A 102 -17.27 1.58 -13.07
N ASP A 103 -17.12 1.92 -14.34
CA ASP A 103 -18.26 2.23 -15.22
C ASP A 103 -19.20 1.03 -15.36
N LYS A 104 -18.64 -0.17 -15.60
CA LYS A 104 -19.43 -1.41 -15.66
C LYS A 104 -20.07 -1.74 -14.33
N PHE A 105 -19.39 -1.49 -13.21
CA PHE A 105 -19.93 -1.71 -11.88
C PHE A 105 -21.16 -0.85 -11.62
N PHE A 106 -21.09 0.45 -11.92
CA PHE A 106 -22.22 1.36 -11.73
C PHE A 106 -23.35 1.11 -12.74
N ASN A 107 -23.03 0.75 -13.99
CA ASN A 107 -24.05 0.36 -14.97
C ASN A 107 -24.82 -0.88 -14.51
N ASN A 108 -24.12 -1.90 -13.98
CA ASN A 108 -24.76 -3.09 -13.43
C ASN A 108 -25.58 -2.76 -12.17
N MET A 109 -25.08 -1.86 -11.32
CA MET A 109 -25.81 -1.41 -10.13
C MET A 109 -27.08 -0.63 -10.46
N LEU A 110 -27.10 0.11 -11.57
CA LEU A 110 -28.29 0.81 -12.08
C LEU A 110 -29.32 -0.13 -12.72
N HIS A 111 -28.91 -1.33 -13.15
CA HIS A 111 -29.80 -2.34 -13.72
C HIS A 111 -30.41 -3.25 -12.66
N GLU A 112 -29.99 -3.16 -11.39
CA GLU A 112 -30.64 -3.84 -10.29
C GLU A 112 -31.88 -3.06 -9.79
N ASP A 113 -32.87 -3.79 -9.28
CA ASP A 113 -34.12 -3.22 -8.76
C ASP A 113 -33.91 -2.30 -7.54
N LEU A 114 -32.86 -2.52 -6.75
CA LEU A 114 -32.56 -1.76 -5.53
C LEU A 114 -31.07 -1.40 -5.46
N ILE A 115 -30.77 -0.10 -5.63
CA ILE A 115 -29.41 0.43 -5.54
C ILE A 115 -28.94 0.38 -4.08
N ASN A 116 -27.90 -0.41 -3.80
CA ASN A 116 -27.27 -0.40 -2.49
C ASN A 116 -26.23 0.73 -2.38
N TYR A 117 -26.66 1.89 -1.88
CA TYR A 117 -25.80 3.06 -1.68
C TYR A 117 -24.57 2.80 -0.80
N LYS A 118 -24.66 1.88 0.16
CA LYS A 118 -23.50 1.54 1.01
C LYS A 118 -22.40 0.90 0.17
N ILE A 119 -22.76 -0.05 -0.67
CA ILE A 119 -21.82 -0.77 -1.54
C ILE A 119 -21.32 0.16 -2.65
N ALA A 120 -22.20 0.99 -3.22
CA ALA A 120 -21.83 2.04 -4.16
C ALA A 120 -20.78 3.00 -3.56
N GLY A 121 -21.00 3.43 -2.32
CA GLY A 121 -20.11 4.30 -1.58
C GLY A 121 -18.76 3.64 -1.28
N ILE A 122 -18.74 2.36 -0.95
CA ILE A 122 -17.50 1.59 -0.76
C ILE A 122 -16.73 1.51 -2.09
N ALA A 123 -17.38 1.09 -3.18
CA ALA A 123 -16.77 0.99 -4.50
C ALA A 123 -16.25 2.34 -5.03
N LEU A 124 -16.96 3.43 -4.75
CA LEU A 124 -16.51 4.78 -5.08
C LEU A 124 -15.29 5.19 -4.25
N LYS A 125 -15.28 4.87 -2.95
CA LYS A 125 -14.16 5.16 -2.05
C LYS A 125 -12.91 4.41 -2.48
N THR A 126 -13.01 3.12 -2.74
CA THR A 126 -11.89 2.29 -3.19
C THR A 126 -11.38 2.77 -4.53
N SER A 127 -12.26 3.08 -5.48
CA SER A 127 -11.89 3.67 -6.78
C SER A 127 -11.09 4.97 -6.59
N ALA A 128 -11.56 5.90 -5.76
CA ALA A 128 -10.86 7.15 -5.48
C ALA A 128 -9.48 6.92 -4.85
N VAL A 129 -9.39 5.98 -3.90
CA VAL A 129 -8.12 5.60 -3.25
C VAL A 129 -7.14 4.99 -4.25
N LEU A 130 -7.59 4.14 -5.15
CA LEU A 130 -6.77 3.51 -6.18
C LEU A 130 -6.30 4.52 -7.23
N HIS A 131 -7.17 5.43 -7.68
CA HIS A 131 -6.78 6.53 -8.56
C HIS A 131 -5.73 7.43 -7.92
N HIS A 132 -5.92 7.80 -6.64
CA HIS A 132 -4.94 8.57 -5.90
C HIS A 132 -3.60 7.82 -5.77
N TYR A 133 -3.65 6.52 -5.47
CA TYR A 133 -2.47 5.68 -5.37
C TYR A 133 -1.70 5.61 -6.70
N LYS A 134 -2.41 5.41 -7.82
CA LYS A 134 -1.81 5.39 -9.17
C LYS A 134 -1.10 6.70 -9.49
N ILE A 135 -1.77 7.83 -9.24
CA ILE A 135 -1.19 9.17 -9.44
C ILE A 135 0.04 9.36 -8.55
N SER A 136 -0.06 8.99 -7.27
CA SER A 136 1.06 9.12 -6.32
C SER A 136 2.24 8.24 -6.70
N SER A 137 2.01 7.04 -7.22
CA SER A 137 3.09 6.14 -7.69
C SER A 137 3.85 6.77 -8.85
N ILE A 138 3.12 7.27 -9.86
CA ILE A 138 3.71 7.92 -11.04
C ILE A 138 4.55 9.14 -10.61
N ILE A 139 4.01 10.00 -9.74
CA ILE A 139 4.75 11.18 -9.24
C ILE A 139 6.05 10.75 -8.52
N ARG A 140 6.00 9.71 -7.68
CA ARG A 140 7.20 9.22 -6.98
C ARG A 140 8.24 8.66 -7.95
N GLU A 141 7.81 7.97 -9.00
CA GLU A 141 8.69 7.45 -10.04
C GLU A 141 9.34 8.60 -10.83
N GLU A 142 8.56 9.59 -11.24
CA GLU A 142 9.07 10.80 -11.91
C GLU A 142 10.08 11.55 -11.04
N GLU A 143 9.79 11.76 -9.76
CA GLU A 143 10.74 12.39 -8.82
C GLU A 143 12.05 11.60 -8.69
N GLN A 144 11.98 10.26 -8.70
CA GLN A 144 13.18 9.42 -8.63
C GLN A 144 14.00 9.49 -9.93
N ILE A 145 13.33 9.54 -11.08
CA ILE A 145 13.97 9.71 -12.39
C ILE A 145 14.68 11.06 -12.44
N GLN A 146 14.00 12.15 -12.07
CA GLN A 146 14.59 13.49 -12.02
C GLN A 146 15.81 13.54 -11.08
N LYS A 147 15.71 12.98 -9.87
CA LYS A 147 16.85 12.90 -8.95
C LYS A 147 18.03 12.11 -9.53
N LYS A 148 17.78 11.00 -10.22
CA LYS A 148 18.83 10.21 -10.87
C LYS A 148 19.49 10.98 -12.02
N GLU A 149 18.70 11.68 -12.82
CA GLU A 149 19.20 12.52 -13.92
C GLU A 149 20.03 13.70 -13.41
N GLU A 150 19.55 14.42 -12.40
CA GLU A 150 20.31 15.49 -11.75
C GLU A 150 21.65 15.00 -11.20
N LEU A 151 21.63 13.82 -10.55
CA LEU A 151 22.83 13.21 -9.99
C LEU A 151 23.79 12.73 -11.10
N ALA A 152 23.27 12.23 -12.22
CA ALA A 152 24.06 11.88 -13.39
C ALA A 152 24.70 13.12 -14.03
N GLN A 153 23.94 14.19 -14.25
CA GLN A 153 24.48 15.47 -14.74
C GLN A 153 25.51 16.06 -13.78
N PHE A 154 25.29 15.96 -12.47
CA PHE A 154 26.25 16.39 -11.46
C PHE A 154 27.53 15.54 -11.54
N ARG A 155 27.41 14.22 -11.72
CA ARG A 155 28.56 13.32 -11.90
C ARG A 155 29.32 13.59 -13.18
N GLU A 156 28.67 13.96 -14.28
CA GLU A 156 29.35 14.35 -15.52
C GLU A 156 30.09 15.68 -15.34
N LYS A 157 29.44 16.69 -14.76
CA LYS A 157 30.05 18.01 -14.51
C LYS A 157 31.20 17.95 -13.52
N HIS A 158 31.09 17.11 -12.49
CA HIS A 158 32.11 16.92 -11.45
C HIS A 158 32.98 15.68 -11.67
N GLY A 159 32.82 15.01 -12.81
CA GLY A 159 33.59 13.85 -13.23
C GLY A 159 35.01 14.26 -13.56
N ARG A 160 35.83 14.48 -12.54
CA ARG A 160 37.27 14.58 -12.72
C ARG A 160 37.78 13.19 -13.03
N SER A 161 38.58 13.05 -14.09
CA SER A 161 39.40 11.86 -14.29
C SER A 161 40.38 11.80 -13.13
N ILE A 162 40.03 11.04 -12.08
CA ILE A 162 40.92 10.83 -10.94
C ILE A 162 42.02 9.91 -11.48
N PRO A 163 43.26 10.41 -11.64
CA PRO A 163 44.35 9.54 -12.05
C PRO A 163 44.44 8.40 -11.04
N LYS A 164 44.62 7.16 -11.53
CA LYS A 164 44.79 5.99 -10.66
C LYS A 164 45.83 6.34 -9.60
N THR A 165 45.42 6.32 -8.33
CA THR A 165 46.29 6.69 -7.22
C THR A 165 47.50 5.76 -7.24
N LEU A 166 48.69 6.34 -7.43
CA LEU A 166 49.93 5.64 -7.14
C LEU A 166 49.86 5.17 -5.67
N PRO A 167 50.24 3.92 -5.36
CA PRO A 167 50.27 3.47 -3.98
C PRO A 167 51.16 4.42 -3.18
N GLN A 168 50.61 5.00 -2.10
CA GLN A 168 51.41 5.82 -1.21
C GLN A 168 52.55 4.95 -0.65
N PRO A 169 53.78 5.50 -0.56
CA PRO A 169 54.86 4.80 0.10
C PRO A 169 54.40 4.44 1.52
N ILE A 170 54.47 3.14 1.83
CA ILE A 170 54.05 2.59 3.11
C ILE A 170 54.95 3.22 4.17
N GLN A 171 54.41 4.13 4.96
CA GLN A 171 55.17 4.68 6.07
C GLN A 171 55.46 3.55 7.06
N PRO A 172 56.70 3.43 7.55
CA PRO A 172 57.01 2.45 8.58
C PRO A 172 56.11 2.74 9.78
N LYS A 173 55.52 1.68 10.35
CA LYS A 173 54.77 1.77 11.60
C LYS A 173 55.69 2.43 12.63
N MET A 174 55.25 3.52 13.27
CA MET A 174 56.01 4.15 14.35
C MET A 174 56.29 3.09 15.41
N LEU A 175 57.54 2.64 15.49
CA LEU A 175 58.03 1.82 16.58
C LEU A 175 58.29 2.78 17.73
N ILE A 176 57.45 2.73 18.76
CA ILE A 176 57.66 3.47 20.00
C ILE A 176 58.92 2.87 20.63
N SER A 177 60.04 3.58 20.56
CA SER A 177 61.36 3.00 20.85
C SER A 177 61.81 3.26 22.29
N THR A 178 61.15 4.16 23.03
CA THR A 178 61.49 4.48 24.42
C THR A 178 60.26 4.49 25.35
N LYS A 179 60.48 4.20 26.64
CA LYS A 179 59.40 4.19 27.65
C LYS A 179 58.75 5.57 27.80
N GLU A 180 59.50 6.64 27.63
CA GLU A 180 59.02 8.02 27.75
C GLU A 180 58.08 8.39 26.59
N GLU A 181 58.42 8.01 25.36
CA GLU A 181 57.55 8.19 24.19
C GLU A 181 56.22 7.42 24.31
N LEU A 182 56.23 6.24 24.94
CA LEU A 182 55.00 5.49 25.21
C LEU A 182 54.09 6.25 26.18
N PHE A 183 54.63 6.81 27.26
CA PHE A 183 53.84 7.56 28.22
C PHE A 183 53.33 8.88 27.63
N ASP A 184 54.09 9.54 26.77
CA ASP A 184 53.67 10.79 26.12
C ASP A 184 52.62 10.53 25.01
N ALA A 185 52.76 9.43 24.27
CA ALA A 185 51.73 8.94 23.36
C ALA A 185 50.44 8.55 24.10
N MET A 186 50.54 7.94 25.28
CA MET A 186 49.37 7.65 26.12
C MET A 186 48.71 8.93 26.65
N ARG A 187 49.50 9.90 27.12
CA ARG A 187 48.97 11.19 27.60
C ARG A 187 48.26 11.95 26.49
N SER A 188 48.86 12.04 25.31
CA SER A 188 48.26 12.70 24.14
C SER A 188 46.97 11.99 23.68
N ALA A 189 46.96 10.66 23.62
CA ALA A 189 45.75 9.90 23.29
C ALA A 189 44.62 10.09 24.33
N ILE A 190 44.95 10.15 25.63
CA ILE A 190 43.96 10.43 26.68
C ILE A 190 43.41 11.86 26.54
N ILE A 191 44.26 12.84 26.27
CA ILE A 191 43.84 14.23 26.06
C ILE A 191 42.94 14.34 24.82
N GLU A 192 43.30 13.67 23.72
CA GLU A 192 42.52 13.69 22.48
C GLU A 192 41.14 13.06 22.68
N THR A 193 41.06 11.91 23.35
CA THR A 193 39.78 11.24 23.64
C THR A 193 38.89 12.09 24.56
N MET A 194 39.46 12.79 25.55
CA MET A 194 38.72 13.75 26.38
C MET A 194 38.21 14.95 25.59
N GLN A 195 39.04 15.57 24.76
CA GLN A 195 38.64 16.69 23.91
C GLN A 195 37.55 16.29 22.91
N ASN A 196 37.64 15.09 22.33
CA ASN A 196 36.64 14.56 21.41
C ASN A 196 35.31 14.28 22.12
N LYS A 197 35.35 13.73 23.36
CA LYS A 197 34.16 13.53 24.19
C LYS A 197 33.48 14.86 24.55
N GLU A 198 34.27 15.88 24.85
CA GLU A 198 33.75 17.22 25.16
C GLU A 198 33.16 17.91 23.92
N LYS A 199 33.85 17.86 22.77
CA LYS A 199 33.33 18.35 21.48
C LYS A 199 32.02 17.67 21.12
N LEU A 200 31.90 16.36 21.36
CA LEU A 200 30.68 15.61 21.10
C LEU A 200 29.53 16.07 22.02
N LYS A 201 29.79 16.28 23.31
CA LYS A 201 28.80 16.82 24.26
C LYS A 201 28.30 18.20 23.82
N ARG A 202 29.21 19.11 23.43
CA ARG A 202 28.84 20.44 22.90
C ARG A 202 27.98 20.36 21.63
N ARG A 203 28.24 19.39 20.73
CA ARG A 203 27.43 19.16 19.53
C ARG A 203 26.02 18.65 19.85
N ARG A 204 25.86 17.81 20.90
CA ARG A 204 24.54 17.33 21.33
C ARG A 204 23.70 18.46 21.91
N MET A 205 24.26 19.24 22.84
CA MET A 205 23.57 20.41 23.44
C MET A 205 23.06 21.39 22.38
N ARG A 206 23.90 21.79 21.41
CA ARG A 206 23.46 22.67 20.31
C ARG A 206 22.33 22.08 19.47
N ARG A 207 22.32 20.76 19.24
CA ARG A 207 21.25 20.10 18.48
C ARG A 207 19.93 20.09 19.25
N GLU A 208 19.98 19.90 20.55
CA GLU A 208 18.81 19.96 21.44
C GLU A 208 18.26 21.38 21.51
N GLU A 209 19.12 22.38 21.75
CA GLU A 209 18.74 23.80 21.74
C GLU A 209 18.06 24.23 20.42
N LEU A 210 18.61 23.82 19.28
CA LEU A 210 18.01 24.09 17.97
C LEU A 210 16.67 23.38 17.76
N LYS A 211 16.49 22.17 18.32
CA LYS A 211 15.21 21.46 18.27
C LYS A 211 14.18 22.18 19.13
N ASP A 212 14.54 22.56 20.34
CA ASP A 212 13.66 23.25 21.28
C ASP A 212 13.23 24.62 20.74
N GLN A 213 14.16 25.37 20.14
CA GLN A 213 13.83 26.62 19.45
C GLN A 213 12.84 26.41 18.30
N LYS A 214 13.01 25.36 17.49
CA LYS A 214 12.06 25.02 16.41
C LYS A 214 10.68 24.66 16.96
N ILE A 215 10.62 23.93 18.07
CA ILE A 215 9.36 23.56 18.73
C ILE A 215 8.67 24.82 19.28
N GLN A 216 9.41 25.70 19.95
CA GLN A 216 8.88 26.96 20.47
C GLN A 216 8.41 27.91 19.37
N MET A 217 9.10 28.01 18.23
CA MET A 217 8.62 28.80 17.09
C MET A 217 7.34 28.20 16.49
N LYS A 218 7.26 26.87 16.38
CA LYS A 218 6.06 26.18 15.88
C LYS A 218 4.87 26.32 16.80
N SER A 219 5.06 26.33 18.12
CA SER A 219 3.97 26.51 19.08
C SER A 219 3.49 27.97 19.16
N LYS A 220 4.41 28.94 19.06
CA LYS A 220 4.08 30.38 19.03
C LYS A 220 3.37 30.80 17.73
N ALA A 221 3.53 30.06 16.64
CA ALA A 221 2.99 30.39 15.33
C ALA A 221 1.62 29.74 15.00
N GLN A 222 0.98 29.04 15.94
CA GLN A 222 -0.35 28.47 15.69
C GLN A 222 -1.44 29.52 15.98
N LEU A 223 -1.91 30.18 14.93
CA LEU A 223 -3.18 30.91 14.96
C LEU A 223 -4.35 29.91 15.12
N PRO A 224 -5.49 30.35 15.69
CA PRO A 224 -6.70 29.54 15.75
C PRO A 224 -7.09 29.02 14.36
N LYS A 225 -7.47 27.73 14.28
CA LYS A 225 -7.77 27.03 13.01
C LYS A 225 -8.82 27.76 12.15
N GLU A 226 -9.74 28.49 12.79
CA GLU A 226 -10.80 29.25 12.13
C GLU A 226 -10.31 30.50 11.39
N LEU A 227 -9.23 31.15 11.86
CA LEU A 227 -8.63 32.32 11.20
C LEU A 227 -7.65 31.91 10.10
N LEU A 228 -6.97 30.76 10.28
CA LEU A 228 -6.14 30.12 9.26
C LEU A 228 -6.96 29.75 8.00
N LYS A 229 -8.26 29.46 8.17
CA LYS A 229 -9.21 29.10 7.10
C LYS A 229 -9.47 30.23 6.09
N HIS A 230 -9.53 31.48 6.54
CA HIS A 230 -9.81 32.62 5.66
C HIS A 230 -8.54 33.24 5.04
N ILE A 231 -7.39 33.06 5.70
CA ILE A 231 -6.12 33.67 5.29
C ILE A 231 -5.27 32.74 4.43
N SER A 232 -5.33 31.42 4.65
CA SER A 232 -4.36 30.49 4.04
C SER A 232 -4.65 30.09 2.61
N GLY A 233 -5.86 30.28 2.08
CA GLY A 233 -6.24 29.76 0.75
C GLY A 233 -5.96 28.27 0.55
N LYS A 234 -5.76 27.50 1.62
CA LYS A 234 -5.44 26.08 1.56
C LYS A 234 -6.70 25.31 1.22
N GLU A 235 -6.60 24.47 0.20
CA GLU A 235 -7.62 23.48 -0.13
C GLU A 235 -7.95 22.66 1.13
N GLN A 236 -9.24 22.58 1.47
CA GLN A 236 -9.70 21.78 2.60
C GLN A 236 -9.32 20.32 2.38
N THR A 237 -8.80 19.67 3.41
CA THR A 237 -8.60 18.22 3.34
C THR A 237 -9.96 17.52 3.28
N VAL A 238 -10.01 16.34 2.64
CA VAL A 238 -11.25 15.57 2.47
C VAL A 238 -11.89 15.22 3.82
N GLU A 239 -11.06 14.96 4.84
CA GLU A 239 -11.50 14.65 6.20
C GLU A 239 -12.15 15.86 6.89
N GLU A 240 -11.53 17.05 6.80
CA GLU A 240 -12.09 18.29 7.34
C GLU A 240 -13.42 18.66 6.66
N LEU A 241 -13.53 18.38 5.35
CA LEU A 241 -14.78 18.56 4.60
C LEU A 241 -15.88 17.64 5.12
N HIS A 242 -15.58 16.35 5.33
CA HIS A 242 -16.53 15.38 5.88
C HIS A 242 -16.96 15.76 7.30
N GLU A 243 -16.04 16.18 8.17
CA GLU A 243 -16.36 16.65 9.52
C GLU A 243 -17.20 17.93 9.51
N SER A 244 -16.88 18.87 8.62
CA SER A 244 -17.67 20.10 8.48
C SER A 244 -19.12 19.80 8.09
N TRP A 245 -19.32 18.91 7.13
CA TRP A 245 -20.67 18.49 6.71
C TRP A 245 -21.38 17.69 7.79
N PHE A 246 -20.69 16.76 8.45
CA PHE A 246 -21.26 16.01 9.57
C PHE A 246 -21.73 16.94 10.70
N ASN A 247 -20.93 17.94 11.07
CA ASN A 247 -21.31 18.91 12.08
C ASN A 247 -22.52 19.74 11.65
N ARG A 248 -22.61 20.15 10.38
CA ARG A 248 -23.78 20.86 9.83
C ARG A 248 -25.05 20.01 9.91
N ILE A 249 -24.96 18.74 9.48
CA ILE A 249 -26.06 17.78 9.54
C ILE A 249 -26.50 17.57 10.99
N LYS A 250 -25.53 17.36 11.89
CA LYS A 250 -25.79 17.19 13.32
C LYS A 250 -26.49 18.40 13.94
N THR A 251 -26.04 19.61 13.63
CA THR A 251 -26.68 20.84 14.13
C THR A 251 -28.11 20.98 13.62
N LYS A 252 -28.38 20.64 12.36
CA LYS A 252 -29.74 20.70 11.81
C LYS A 252 -30.67 19.68 12.47
N ILE A 253 -30.23 18.42 12.58
CA ILE A 253 -31.03 17.37 13.24
C ILE A 253 -31.30 17.74 14.71
N GLN A 254 -30.33 18.36 15.41
CA GLN A 254 -30.53 18.83 16.78
C GLN A 254 -31.49 20.01 16.89
N LEU A 255 -31.52 20.91 15.92
CA LEU A 255 -32.39 22.09 15.90
C LEU A 255 -33.84 21.73 15.56
N ASP A 256 -34.04 20.88 14.54
CA ASP A 256 -35.36 20.57 14.00
C ASP A 256 -36.03 19.37 14.70
N GLY A 257 -35.26 18.54 15.43
CA GLY A 257 -35.76 17.38 16.17
C GLY A 257 -36.41 16.31 15.28
N LYS A 258 -36.17 16.37 13.97
CA LYS A 258 -36.71 15.51 12.92
C LYS A 258 -35.59 15.02 11.99
N GLU A 259 -35.89 13.97 11.22
CA GLU A 259 -35.03 13.50 10.16
C GLU A 259 -34.82 14.61 9.13
N THR A 260 -33.56 14.88 8.75
CA THR A 260 -33.27 15.91 7.74
C THR A 260 -33.40 15.34 6.34
N THR A 261 -34.02 16.07 5.42
CA THR A 261 -34.08 15.66 4.01
C THR A 261 -32.87 16.21 3.22
N PHE A 262 -32.47 15.49 2.17
CA PHE A 262 -31.37 15.90 1.30
C PHE A 262 -31.60 17.26 0.61
N PHE A 263 -32.85 17.59 0.25
CA PHE A 263 -33.18 18.86 -0.39
C PHE A 263 -33.09 20.05 0.58
N GLU A 264 -33.48 19.88 1.85
CA GLU A 264 -33.27 20.91 2.88
C GLU A 264 -31.78 21.19 3.12
N MET A 265 -30.91 20.21 2.89
CA MET A 265 -29.46 20.42 2.94
C MET A 265 -28.95 21.15 1.68
N ALA A 266 -29.55 20.85 0.51
CA ALA A 266 -29.24 21.54 -0.74
C ALA A 266 -29.66 23.03 -0.73
N GLU A 267 -30.73 23.40 -0.04
CA GLU A 267 -31.13 24.80 0.14
C GLU A 267 -30.08 25.63 0.91
N ILE A 268 -29.37 25.01 1.86
CA ILE A 268 -28.25 25.66 2.57
C ILE A 268 -27.10 25.97 1.63
N ILE A 269 -26.90 25.16 0.60
CA ILE A 269 -25.85 25.37 -0.41
C ILE A 269 -26.26 26.53 -1.32
N ASN A 270 -27.52 26.52 -1.78
CA ASN A 270 -28.05 27.54 -2.66
C ASN A 270 -28.03 28.94 -2.06
N SER A 271 -28.07 29.06 -0.72
CA SER A 271 -27.98 30.34 0.00
C SER A 271 -26.56 30.83 0.29
N LYS A 272 -25.52 30.00 0.10
CA LYS A 272 -24.12 30.33 0.45
C LYS A 272 -23.22 30.64 -0.74
N GLU A 273 -23.53 30.14 -1.93
CA GLU A 273 -22.70 30.33 -3.12
C GLU A 273 -23.49 31.06 -4.20
N ASP A 274 -22.94 32.15 -4.74
CA ASP A 274 -23.62 32.97 -5.75
C ASP A 274 -23.47 32.39 -7.17
N SER A 275 -22.39 31.65 -7.43
CA SER A 275 -22.07 31.12 -8.76
C SER A 275 -22.78 29.79 -9.04
N GLU A 276 -23.46 29.66 -10.19
CA GLU A 276 -24.17 28.44 -10.61
C GLU A 276 -23.25 27.20 -10.70
N ILE A 277 -22.02 27.39 -11.20
CA ILE A 277 -21.02 26.31 -11.27
C ILE A 277 -20.57 25.89 -9.87
N GLY A 278 -20.42 26.84 -8.95
CA GLY A 278 -20.13 26.58 -7.54
C GLY A 278 -21.21 25.72 -6.92
N LYS A 279 -22.49 26.12 -7.07
CA LYS A 279 -23.65 25.40 -6.54
C LYS A 279 -23.66 23.93 -6.98
N LYS A 280 -23.42 23.66 -8.27
CA LYS A 280 -23.34 22.28 -8.80
C LYS A 280 -22.21 21.49 -8.14
N PHE A 281 -21.05 22.10 -7.99
CA PHE A 281 -19.89 21.45 -7.38
C PHE A 281 -20.06 21.23 -5.88
N ALA A 282 -20.62 22.19 -5.15
CA ALA A 282 -20.96 22.07 -3.74
C ALA A 282 -22.04 20.99 -3.52
N PHE A 283 -23.01 20.87 -4.43
CA PHE A 283 -24.02 19.81 -4.41
C PHE A 283 -23.38 18.42 -4.57
N VAL A 284 -22.51 18.23 -5.57
CA VAL A 284 -21.77 16.97 -5.76
C VAL A 284 -20.88 16.66 -4.55
N ARG A 285 -20.19 17.66 -4.00
CA ARG A 285 -19.36 17.51 -2.78
C ARG A 285 -20.18 17.11 -1.56
N MET A 286 -21.36 17.69 -1.39
CA MET A 286 -22.27 17.33 -0.30
C MET A 286 -22.75 15.89 -0.47
N PHE A 287 -23.18 15.50 -1.68
CA PHE A 287 -23.62 14.15 -1.96
C PHE A 287 -22.51 13.12 -1.69
N LEU A 288 -21.29 13.38 -2.18
CA LEU A 288 -20.12 12.54 -1.90
C LEU A 288 -19.83 12.45 -0.39
N ALA A 289 -19.87 13.58 0.33
CA ALA A 289 -19.64 13.59 1.78
C ALA A 289 -20.70 12.76 2.53
N LEU A 290 -21.98 12.83 2.13
CA LEU A 290 -23.05 12.02 2.70
C LEU A 290 -22.82 10.52 2.48
N MET A 291 -22.46 10.13 1.26
CA MET A 291 -22.12 8.75 0.93
C MET A 291 -20.96 8.24 1.78
N PHE A 292 -19.89 9.03 1.92
CA PHE A 292 -18.76 8.65 2.76
C PHE A 292 -19.11 8.57 4.25
N LEU A 293 -19.92 9.51 4.77
CA LEU A 293 -20.39 9.47 6.15
C LEU A 293 -21.30 8.26 6.44
N SER A 294 -22.10 7.84 5.46
CA SER A 294 -22.88 6.61 5.52
C SER A 294 -21.99 5.36 5.56
N THR A 295 -20.95 5.29 4.72
CA THR A 295 -19.98 4.17 4.79
C THR A 295 -19.24 4.11 6.13
N GLY A 296 -19.01 5.27 6.77
CA GLY A 296 -18.39 5.38 8.09
C GLY A 296 -19.33 5.05 9.26
N ASN A 297 -20.56 4.56 9.00
CA ASN A 297 -21.60 4.28 10.00
C ASN A 297 -21.98 5.50 10.87
N LYS A 298 -21.69 6.74 10.44
CA LYS A 298 -22.06 7.95 11.18
C LYS A 298 -23.48 8.42 10.89
N LEU A 299 -23.99 8.07 9.71
CA LEU A 299 -25.32 8.44 9.22
C LEU A 299 -26.03 7.22 8.62
N GLU A 300 -27.34 7.16 8.80
CA GLU A 300 -28.23 6.25 8.10
C GLU A 300 -28.97 7.04 7.01
N LEU A 301 -28.97 6.50 5.80
CA LEU A 301 -29.64 7.09 4.65
C LEU A 301 -30.76 6.13 4.24
N TYR A 302 -31.99 6.62 4.25
CA TYR A 302 -33.15 5.90 3.73
C TYR A 302 -33.67 6.64 2.50
N GLN A 303 -34.11 5.89 1.49
CA GLN A 303 -34.72 6.43 0.28
C GLN A 303 -36.10 5.81 0.12
N ASP A 304 -37.10 6.65 -0.15
CA ASP A 304 -38.45 6.18 -0.47
C ASP A 304 -38.50 5.54 -1.87
N GLU A 305 -39.40 4.58 -2.06
CA GLU A 305 -39.56 3.74 -3.27
C GLU A 305 -39.70 4.55 -4.59
N ASP A 306 -40.13 5.81 -4.49
CA ASP A 306 -40.31 6.73 -5.62
C ASP A 306 -39.02 7.46 -6.06
N PHE A 307 -37.87 7.18 -5.44
CA PHE A 307 -36.58 7.89 -5.65
C PHE A 307 -36.64 9.41 -5.40
N LYS A 308 -37.72 9.93 -4.80
CA LYS A 308 -37.96 11.37 -4.69
C LYS A 308 -37.06 12.06 -3.68
N ASN A 309 -36.86 11.47 -2.49
CA ASN A 309 -36.12 12.11 -1.40
C ASN A 309 -35.28 11.10 -0.61
N PHE A 310 -34.16 11.58 -0.03
CA PHE A 310 -33.39 10.86 0.97
C PHE A 310 -33.68 11.44 2.35
N SER A 311 -34.07 10.59 3.30
CA SER A 311 -34.06 10.94 4.72
C SER A 311 -32.72 10.55 5.36
N ILE A 312 -32.17 11.49 6.14
CA ILE A 312 -30.86 11.38 6.77
C ILE A 312 -31.08 11.32 8.28
N ASN A 313 -30.68 10.21 8.87
CA ASN A 313 -30.72 9.99 10.31
C ASN A 313 -29.32 9.88 10.89
N LEU A 314 -29.16 10.38 12.12
CA LEU A 314 -27.97 10.10 12.92
C LEU A 314 -28.08 8.70 13.49
N LYS A 315 -27.04 7.90 13.28
CA LYS A 315 -26.93 6.61 13.94
C LYS A 315 -26.64 6.86 15.43
N LYS A 316 -27.43 6.25 16.31
CA LYS A 316 -27.20 6.26 17.77
C LYS A 316 -26.02 5.39 18.14
#